data_AF-A0A0C2YKJ6-F1
#
_entry.id   AF-A0A0C2YKJ6-F1
#
_cell.length_a   1.000
_cell.length_b   1.000
_cell.length_c   1.000
_cell.angle_alpha   90.00
_cell.angle_beta   90.00
_cell.angle_gamma   90.00
#
_symmetry.space_group_name_H-M   'P 1'
#
loop_
_entity.id
_entity.type
_entity.pdbx_description
1 polymer ?
#
loop_
_entity_poly.entity_id
_entity_poly.type
_entity_poly.pdbx_seq_one_letter_code
_entity_poly.pdbx_strand_id
1 'polypeptide(L)'
;MAKLQKAQQEEDAHHPISDPAVRLLCRHIYATSGQVIGSDQARSQLRSQIWSTCIMLNPPTLWITINPCNLHDPIAQVFAGEEINLDKFNSLLGPSKQKRAENVAADPYAAAKFFHFTIHTVLETLFGITASSQKVQTTGSIFRHVSAYFGVVESQA
;
A
#
# COMPACT_ATOMS: atom_id res chain seq x y z
N MET A 1 8.15 34.98 9.74
CA MET A 1 8.46 34.77 8.32
C MET A 1 9.96 34.61 8.07
N ALA A 2 10.82 35.60 8.36
CA ALA A 2 12.26 35.53 8.06
C ALA A 2 12.99 34.28 8.63
N LYS A 3 12.65 33.86 9.86
CA LYS A 3 13.24 32.64 10.48
C LYS A 3 12.90 31.35 9.72
N LEU A 4 11.68 31.25 9.20
CA LEU A 4 11.23 30.08 8.44
C LEU A 4 11.84 30.07 7.04
N GLN A 5 11.96 31.23 6.39
CA GLN A 5 12.62 31.37 5.10
C GLN A 5 14.11 30.98 5.17
N LYS A 6 14.80 31.39 6.25
CA LYS A 6 16.18 30.97 6.48
C LYS A 6 16.28 29.46 6.69
N ALA A 7 15.39 28.88 7.50
CA ALA A 7 15.37 27.43 7.72
C ALA A 7 15.10 26.65 6.43
N GLN A 8 14.23 27.16 5.56
CA GLN A 8 13.97 26.57 4.25
C GLN A 8 15.24 26.57 3.37
N GLN A 9 15.97 27.69 3.32
CA GLN A 9 17.24 27.75 2.58
C GLN A 9 18.30 26.80 3.15
N GLU A 10 18.34 26.63 4.48
CA GLU A 10 19.22 25.67 5.14
C GLU A 10 18.86 24.23 4.75
N GLU A 11 17.56 23.90 4.74
CA GLU A 11 17.04 22.58 4.36
C GLU A 11 17.30 22.26 2.88
N ASP A 12 17.04 23.20 1.97
CA ASP A 12 17.33 23.05 0.53
C ASP A 12 18.84 22.80 0.28
N ALA A 13 19.69 23.45 1.07
CA ALA A 13 21.15 23.26 1.05
C ALA A 13 21.63 22.00 1.80
N HIS A 14 20.72 21.16 2.32
CA HIS A 14 21.02 19.97 3.12
C HIS A 14 21.83 20.27 4.40
N HIS A 15 21.66 21.47 4.95
CA HIS A 15 22.27 21.88 6.20
C HIS A 15 21.29 21.70 7.38
N PRO A 16 21.80 21.42 8.59
CA PRO A 16 20.95 21.36 9.77
C PRO A 16 20.36 22.74 10.09
N ILE A 17 19.05 22.78 10.38
CA ILE A 17 18.34 24.02 10.75
C ILE A 17 19.01 24.66 11.97
N SER A 18 19.47 25.90 11.82
CA SER A 18 20.26 26.60 12.85
C SER A 18 19.42 27.11 14.03
N ASP A 19 18.17 27.51 13.78
CA ASP A 19 17.30 28.10 14.80
C ASP A 19 16.67 27.03 15.74
N PRO A 20 16.88 27.11 17.07
CA PRO A 20 16.38 26.11 18.01
C PRO A 20 14.85 26.07 18.11
N ALA A 21 14.16 27.20 17.95
CA ALA A 21 12.70 27.25 17.99
C ALA A 21 12.10 26.61 16.74
N VAL A 22 12.72 26.84 15.57
CA VAL A 22 12.31 26.16 14.33
C VAL A 22 12.57 24.65 14.42
N ARG A 23 13.72 24.22 14.97
CA ARG A 23 13.97 22.78 15.23
C ARG A 23 12.91 22.16 16.14
N LEU A 24 12.53 22.86 17.22
CA LEU A 24 11.50 22.38 18.13
C LEU A 24 10.14 22.26 17.43
N LEU A 25 9.78 23.25 16.61
CA LEU A 25 8.58 23.20 15.79
C LEU A 25 8.60 22.00 14.84
N CYS A 26 9.69 21.80 14.09
CA CYS A 26 9.84 20.65 13.19
C CYS A 26 9.69 19.33 13.95
N ARG A 27 10.25 19.19 15.16
CA ARG A 27 10.04 17.99 15.99
C ARG A 27 8.58 17.74 16.32
N HIS A 28 7.82 18.79 16.66
CA HIS A 28 6.38 18.65 16.92
C HIS A 28 5.61 18.26 15.65
N ILE A 29 5.94 18.84 14.50
CA ILE A 29 5.35 18.49 13.20
C ILE A 29 5.68 17.05 12.84
N TYR A 30 6.94 16.60 12.99
CA TYR A 30 7.31 15.21 12.72
C TYR A 30 6.58 14.25 13.65
N ALA A 31 6.49 14.56 14.94
CA ALA A 31 5.76 13.73 15.90
C ALA A 31 4.28 13.54 15.55
N THR A 32 3.61 14.58 15.03
CA THR A 32 2.19 14.49 14.63
C THR A 32 2.01 13.92 13.22
N SER A 33 2.93 14.23 12.29
CA SER A 33 2.84 13.80 10.89
C SER A 33 2.95 12.29 10.70
N GLY A 34 3.56 11.55 11.63
CA GLY A 34 3.60 10.09 11.58
C GLY A 34 2.21 9.44 11.62
N GLN A 35 1.19 10.14 12.11
CA GLN A 35 -0.21 9.69 12.10
C GLN A 35 -0.92 9.96 10.77
N VAL A 36 -0.33 10.78 9.90
CA VAL A 36 -0.87 11.10 8.58
C VAL A 36 -0.41 10.01 7.61
N ILE A 37 -1.37 9.23 7.11
CA ILE A 37 -1.11 8.18 6.12
C ILE A 37 -0.43 8.81 4.90
N GLY A 38 0.70 8.21 4.48
CA GLY A 38 1.45 8.68 3.32
C GLY A 38 2.41 9.85 3.57
N SER A 39 2.52 10.35 4.81
CA SER A 39 3.56 11.33 5.14
C SER A 39 4.97 10.72 5.06
N ASP A 40 6.00 11.56 4.90
CA ASP A 40 7.38 11.09 4.90
C ASP A 40 7.77 10.46 6.24
N GLN A 41 7.21 10.95 7.34
CA GLN A 41 7.41 10.35 8.65
C GLN A 41 6.77 8.95 8.74
N ALA A 42 5.54 8.77 8.22
CA ALA A 42 4.90 7.46 8.17
C ALA A 42 5.73 6.49 7.32
N ARG A 43 6.21 6.92 6.15
CA ARG A 43 7.12 6.13 5.30
C ARG A 43 8.42 5.76 6.01
N SER A 44 9.02 6.69 6.75
CA SER A 44 10.23 6.45 7.55
C SER A 44 10.00 5.41 8.66
N GLN A 45 8.84 5.46 9.34
CA GLN A 45 8.44 4.46 10.32
C GLN A 45 8.27 3.07 9.69
N LEU A 46 7.60 2.97 8.55
CA LEU A 46 7.44 1.70 7.81
C LEU A 46 8.81 1.10 7.43
N ARG A 47 9.74 1.92 6.91
CA ARG A 47 11.11 1.47 6.60
C ARG A 47 11.84 0.95 7.84
N SER A 48 11.71 1.66 8.97
CA SER A 48 12.32 1.24 10.23
C SER A 48 11.80 -0.12 10.69
N GLN A 49 10.50 -0.39 10.52
CA GLN A 49 9.88 -1.68 10.84
C GLN A 49 10.36 -2.82 9.92
N ILE A 50 10.52 -2.54 8.63
CA ILE A 50 11.09 -3.51 7.67
C ILE A 50 12.53 -3.86 8.09
N TRP A 51 13.37 -2.85 8.34
CA TRP A 51 14.77 -3.07 8.72
C TRP A 51 14.91 -3.83 10.05
N SER A 52 14.13 -3.46 11.07
CA SER A 52 14.18 -4.16 12.35
C SER A 52 13.74 -5.62 12.22
N THR A 53 12.74 -5.91 11.37
CA THR A 53 12.31 -7.28 11.06
C THR A 53 13.42 -8.09 10.40
N CYS A 54 14.12 -7.52 9.41
CA CYS A 54 15.26 -8.16 8.76
C CYS A 54 16.40 -8.47 9.74
N ILE A 55 16.70 -7.54 10.66
CA ILE A 55 17.74 -7.73 11.69
C ILE A 55 17.35 -8.85 12.66
N MET A 56 16.09 -8.94 13.05
CA MET A 56 15.61 -9.92 14.02
C MET A 56 15.47 -11.33 13.45
N LEU A 57 15.07 -11.46 12.18
CA LEU A 57 14.72 -12.75 11.57
C LEU A 57 15.76 -13.29 10.60
N ASN A 58 16.77 -12.48 10.25
CA ASN A 58 17.81 -12.80 9.27
C ASN A 58 17.25 -13.08 7.85
N PRO A 59 18.09 -13.00 6.79
CA PRO A 59 17.69 -13.40 5.44
C PRO A 59 17.37 -14.90 5.35
N PRO A 60 16.61 -15.35 4.32
CA PRO A 60 16.24 -14.63 3.10
C PRO A 60 14.97 -13.77 3.22
N THR A 61 14.95 -12.64 2.52
CA THR A 61 13.76 -11.77 2.37
C THR A 61 13.30 -11.73 0.91
N LEU A 62 11.98 -11.75 0.68
CA LEU A 62 11.39 -11.50 -0.62
C LEU A 62 10.70 -10.13 -0.60
N TRP A 63 10.94 -9.34 -1.65
CA TRP A 63 10.23 -8.09 -1.90
C TRP A 63 9.34 -8.25 -3.14
N ILE A 64 8.03 -8.07 -2.97
CA ILE A 64 7.04 -8.32 -4.03
C ILE A 64 6.08 -7.13 -4.10
N THR A 65 5.93 -6.55 -5.29
CA THR A 65 4.88 -5.56 -5.58
C THR A 65 3.79 -6.23 -6.41
N ILE A 66 2.58 -6.28 -5.89
CA ILE A 66 1.41 -6.82 -6.59
C ILE A 66 0.59 -5.63 -7.10
N ASN A 67 0.44 -5.50 -8.42
CA ASN A 67 -0.29 -4.40 -9.04
C ASN A 67 -1.41 -4.95 -9.96
N PRO A 68 -2.59 -5.28 -9.41
CA PRO A 68 -3.68 -5.84 -10.19
C PRO A 68 -4.34 -4.75 -11.06
N CYS A 69 -4.63 -5.07 -12.32
CA CYS A 69 -5.22 -4.13 -13.27
C CYS A 69 -6.74 -4.25 -13.32
N ASN A 70 -7.45 -3.30 -12.72
CA ASN A 70 -8.93 -3.26 -12.70
C ASN A 70 -9.59 -3.01 -14.07
N LEU A 71 -8.89 -2.44 -15.06
CA LEU A 71 -9.45 -2.15 -16.39
C LEU A 71 -9.60 -3.41 -17.27
N HIS A 72 -8.79 -4.42 -17.00
CA HIS A 72 -8.70 -5.63 -17.82
C HIS A 72 -9.14 -6.89 -17.08
N ASP A 73 -9.46 -6.77 -15.78
CA ASP A 73 -9.88 -7.89 -14.96
C ASP A 73 -11.41 -8.00 -14.92
N PRO A 74 -12.00 -9.16 -15.27
CA PRO A 74 -13.45 -9.37 -15.20
C PRO A 74 -13.99 -9.32 -13.76
N ILE A 75 -13.19 -9.64 -12.74
CA ILE A 75 -13.60 -9.55 -11.34
C ILE A 75 -13.88 -8.10 -10.96
N ALA A 76 -13.10 -7.15 -11.48
CA ALA A 76 -13.36 -5.73 -11.26
C ALA A 76 -14.72 -5.30 -11.83
N GLN A 77 -15.14 -5.89 -12.93
CA GLN A 77 -16.45 -5.61 -13.54
C GLN A 77 -17.60 -6.24 -12.76
N VAL A 78 -17.40 -7.44 -12.18
CA VAL A 78 -18.36 -8.04 -11.23
C VAL A 78 -18.58 -7.10 -10.03
N PHE A 79 -17.51 -6.54 -9.48
CA PHE A 79 -17.63 -5.57 -8.38
C PHE A 79 -18.32 -4.26 -8.78
N ALA A 80 -18.27 -3.89 -10.06
CA ALA A 80 -18.96 -2.74 -10.65
C ALA A 80 -20.41 -3.06 -11.06
N GLY A 81 -20.90 -4.29 -10.83
CA GLY A 81 -22.28 -4.69 -11.06
C GLY A 81 -22.57 -5.33 -12.42
N GLU A 82 -21.55 -5.66 -13.22
CA GLU A 82 -21.74 -6.40 -14.46
C GLU A 82 -22.10 -7.86 -14.20
N GLU A 83 -23.06 -8.41 -14.95
CA GLU A 83 -23.52 -9.79 -14.83
C GLU A 83 -22.55 -10.78 -15.51
N ILE A 84 -21.39 -10.99 -14.89
CA ILE A 84 -20.39 -11.94 -15.36
C ILE A 84 -20.45 -13.20 -14.51
N ASN A 85 -20.75 -14.34 -15.15
CA ASN A 85 -20.70 -15.64 -14.50
C ASN A 85 -19.25 -16.12 -14.39
N LEU A 86 -18.68 -16.11 -13.18
CA LEU A 86 -17.30 -16.56 -12.95
C LEU A 86 -17.14 -18.08 -12.96
N ASP A 87 -18.19 -18.86 -12.65
CA ASP A 87 -18.16 -20.33 -12.73
C ASP A 87 -18.21 -20.85 -14.18
N LYS A 88 -18.80 -20.05 -15.08
CA LYS A 88 -18.91 -20.31 -16.52
C LYS A 88 -18.34 -19.15 -17.33
N PHE A 89 -17.12 -18.74 -16.97
CA PHE A 89 -16.49 -17.58 -17.56
C PHE A 89 -16.31 -17.73 -19.07
N ASN A 90 -16.72 -16.71 -19.82
CA ASN A 90 -16.51 -16.61 -21.26
C ASN A 90 -15.80 -15.28 -21.57
N SER A 91 -14.54 -15.34 -21.99
CA SER A 91 -13.72 -14.16 -22.27
C SER A 91 -14.21 -13.31 -23.44
N LEU A 92 -15.12 -13.83 -24.27
CA LEU A 92 -15.74 -13.13 -25.38
C LEU A 92 -17.03 -12.40 -24.97
N LEU A 93 -17.57 -12.72 -23.79
CA LEU A 93 -18.78 -12.12 -23.24
C LEU A 93 -18.40 -11.15 -22.13
N GLY A 94 -18.70 -9.87 -22.33
CA GLY A 94 -18.45 -8.83 -21.33
C GLY A 94 -18.43 -7.43 -21.92
N PRO A 95 -18.37 -6.41 -21.06
CA PRO A 95 -18.29 -5.02 -21.49
C PRO A 95 -17.06 -4.74 -22.36
N SER A 96 -17.24 -3.87 -23.35
CA SER A 96 -16.14 -3.38 -24.19
C SER A 96 -15.06 -2.68 -23.35
N LYS A 97 -13.84 -2.52 -23.90
CA LYS A 97 -12.76 -1.81 -23.19
C LYS A 97 -13.18 -0.43 -22.69
N GLN A 98 -13.93 0.29 -23.53
CA GLN A 98 -14.46 1.61 -23.20
C GLN A 98 -15.45 1.54 -22.03
N LYS A 99 -16.41 0.62 -22.11
CA LYS A 99 -17.42 0.44 -21.06
C LYS A 99 -16.80 0.03 -19.72
N ARG A 100 -15.76 -0.83 -19.74
CA ARG A 100 -15.03 -1.20 -18.52
C ARG A 100 -14.36 -0.02 -17.83
N ALA A 101 -13.76 0.88 -18.61
CA ALA A 101 -13.16 2.10 -18.09
C ALA A 101 -14.23 3.03 -17.51
N GLU A 102 -15.37 3.18 -18.19
CA GLU A 102 -16.51 3.97 -17.70
C GLU A 102 -17.07 3.41 -16.39
N ASN A 103 -17.23 2.10 -16.28
CA ASN A 103 -17.74 1.45 -15.06
C ASN A 103 -16.80 1.68 -13.86
N VAL A 104 -15.49 1.52 -14.07
CA VAL A 104 -14.47 1.78 -13.04
C VAL A 104 -14.43 3.25 -12.63
N ALA A 105 -14.55 4.16 -13.60
CA ALA A 105 -14.58 5.59 -13.33
C ALA A 105 -15.87 6.02 -12.61
N ALA A 106 -17.00 5.39 -12.92
CA ALA A 106 -18.29 5.66 -12.29
C ALA A 106 -18.38 5.11 -10.87
N ASP A 107 -17.70 3.99 -10.56
CA ASP A 107 -17.66 3.40 -9.23
C ASP A 107 -16.20 3.15 -8.76
N PRO A 108 -15.53 4.19 -8.22
CA PRO A 108 -14.20 4.04 -7.60
C PRO A 108 -14.20 3.07 -6.40
N TYR A 109 -15.35 2.87 -5.74
CA TYR A 109 -15.47 1.93 -4.63
C TYR A 109 -15.44 0.47 -5.12
N ALA A 110 -16.01 0.17 -6.28
CA ALA A 110 -15.83 -1.13 -6.96
C ALA A 110 -14.35 -1.42 -7.24
N ALA A 111 -13.60 -0.43 -7.72
CA ALA A 111 -12.16 -0.57 -7.94
C ALA A 111 -11.40 -0.85 -6.64
N ALA A 112 -11.75 -0.16 -5.54
CA ALA A 112 -11.16 -0.40 -4.22
C ALA A 112 -11.49 -1.79 -3.67
N LYS A 113 -12.74 -2.25 -3.80
CA LYS A 113 -13.17 -3.60 -3.41
C LYS A 113 -12.41 -4.67 -4.20
N PHE A 114 -12.28 -4.49 -5.52
CA PHE A 114 -11.50 -5.37 -6.37
C PHE A 114 -10.04 -5.46 -5.90
N PHE A 115 -9.39 -4.32 -5.70
CA PHE A 115 -8.00 -4.30 -5.23
C PHE A 115 -7.86 -5.03 -3.89
N HIS A 116 -8.72 -4.70 -2.92
CA HIS A 116 -8.69 -5.32 -1.59
C HIS A 116 -8.91 -6.84 -1.67
N PHE A 117 -9.92 -7.28 -2.41
CA PHE A 117 -10.24 -8.69 -2.62
C PHE A 117 -9.08 -9.44 -3.27
N THR A 118 -8.51 -8.91 -4.35
CA THR A 118 -7.43 -9.55 -5.09
C THR A 118 -6.17 -9.69 -4.24
N ILE A 119 -5.77 -8.63 -3.51
CA ILE A 119 -4.62 -8.69 -2.61
C ILE A 119 -4.86 -9.71 -1.48
N HIS A 120 -6.01 -9.67 -0.82
CA HIS A 120 -6.32 -10.63 0.24
C HIS A 120 -6.31 -12.07 -0.28
N THR A 121 -6.91 -12.30 -1.45
CA THR A 121 -6.94 -13.62 -2.09
C THR A 121 -5.54 -14.13 -2.41
N VAL A 122 -4.66 -13.28 -2.95
CA VAL A 122 -3.26 -13.68 -3.23
C VAL A 122 -2.51 -14.00 -1.93
N LEU A 123 -2.62 -13.14 -0.91
CA LEU A 123 -1.94 -13.35 0.37
C LEU A 123 -2.39 -14.65 1.02
N GLU A 124 -3.69 -14.91 1.07
CA GLU A 124 -4.26 -16.07 1.74
C GLU A 124 -3.99 -17.36 0.95
N THR A 125 -4.26 -17.38 -0.36
CA THR A 125 -4.22 -18.61 -1.15
C THR A 125 -2.82 -19.01 -1.60
N LEU A 126 -1.98 -18.05 -2.00
CA LEU A 126 -0.62 -18.34 -2.47
C LEU A 126 0.38 -18.29 -1.33
N PHE A 127 0.28 -17.28 -0.46
CA PHE A 127 1.28 -17.05 0.58
C PHE A 127 0.87 -17.60 1.95
N GLY A 128 -0.36 -18.12 2.11
CA GLY A 128 -0.84 -18.63 3.39
C GLY A 128 -0.90 -17.56 4.47
N ILE A 129 -1.01 -16.28 4.11
CA ILE A 129 -0.95 -15.15 5.04
C ILE A 129 -2.36 -14.60 5.25
N THR A 130 -2.81 -14.58 6.50
CA THR A 130 -4.01 -13.87 6.93
C THR A 130 -3.60 -12.83 7.97
N ALA A 131 -3.74 -11.55 7.62
CA ALA A 131 -3.36 -10.44 8.49
C ALA A 131 -4.62 -9.67 8.93
N SER A 132 -4.81 -9.56 10.25
CA SER A 132 -5.78 -8.65 10.88
C SER A 132 -5.04 -7.52 11.60
N SER A 133 -5.79 -6.52 12.07
CA SER A 133 -5.24 -5.40 12.84
C SER A 133 -4.50 -5.81 14.11
N GLN A 134 -4.71 -7.03 14.61
CA GLN A 134 -4.13 -7.50 15.87
C GLN A 134 -3.21 -8.71 15.71
N LYS A 135 -3.35 -9.48 14.62
CA LYS A 135 -2.63 -10.74 14.47
C LYS A 135 -2.34 -11.05 13.00
N VAL A 136 -1.11 -11.47 12.75
CA VAL A 136 -0.73 -12.12 11.49
C VAL A 136 -0.67 -13.62 11.74
N GLN A 137 -1.34 -14.38 10.89
CA GLN A 137 -1.29 -15.84 10.86
C GLN A 137 -0.67 -16.29 9.55
N THR A 138 0.25 -17.24 9.64
CA THR A 138 0.85 -17.89 8.48
C THR A 138 0.52 -19.37 8.49
N THR A 139 0.02 -19.87 7.37
CA THR A 139 -0.28 -21.27 7.10
C THR A 139 0.63 -21.76 5.96
N GLY A 140 0.44 -23.00 5.51
CA GLY A 140 1.22 -23.55 4.41
C GLY A 140 1.15 -22.64 3.18
N SER A 141 2.32 -22.26 2.67
CA SER A 141 2.45 -21.36 1.52
C SER A 141 3.25 -22.00 0.40
N ILE A 142 3.26 -21.38 -0.79
CA ILE A 142 4.19 -21.77 -1.86
C ILE A 142 5.67 -21.65 -1.44
N PHE A 143 5.96 -20.85 -0.41
CA PHE A 143 7.28 -20.70 0.20
C PHE A 143 7.51 -21.64 1.40
N ARG A 144 6.59 -22.60 1.62
CA ARG A 144 6.51 -23.49 2.79
C ARG A 144 6.21 -22.75 4.10
N HIS A 145 7.20 -22.06 4.66
CA HIS A 145 7.08 -21.38 5.95
C HIS A 145 7.48 -19.91 5.81
N VAL A 146 6.57 -19.03 6.24
CA VAL A 146 6.79 -17.58 6.28
C VAL A 146 6.89 -17.18 7.75
N SER A 147 8.08 -16.73 8.17
CA SER A 147 8.35 -16.33 9.56
C SER A 147 7.86 -14.93 9.90
N ALA A 148 7.77 -14.04 8.92
CA ALA A 148 7.15 -12.73 9.06
C ALA A 148 6.60 -12.23 7.73
N TYR A 149 5.59 -11.36 7.85
CA TYR A 149 4.98 -10.65 6.74
C TYR A 149 4.90 -9.17 7.09
N PHE A 150 5.25 -8.34 6.11
CA PHE A 150 5.06 -6.90 6.17
C PHE A 150 4.42 -6.46 4.85
N GLY A 151 3.27 -5.80 4.93
CA GLY A 151 2.53 -5.37 3.75
C GLY A 151 1.99 -3.97 3.91
N VAL A 152 2.16 -3.16 2.87
CA VAL A 152 1.68 -1.77 2.79
C VAL A 152 1.08 -1.51 1.42
N VAL A 153 0.11 -0.61 1.36
CA VAL A 153 -0.44 -0.11 0.10
C VAL A 153 0.24 1.21 -0.19
N GLU A 154 0.99 1.28 -1.29
CA GLU A 154 1.55 2.54 -1.76
C GLU A 154 0.44 3.32 -2.49
N SER A 155 0.14 4.52 -1.98
CA SER A 155 -0.70 5.48 -2.70
C SER A 155 0.10 6.02 -3.89
N GLN A 156 -0.44 5.81 -5.10
CA GLN A 156 -0.02 6.53 -6.29
C GLN A 156 -0.82 7.84 -6.30
N ALA A 157 -0.19 8.94 -5.88
CA ALA A 157 -0.75 10.29 -5.93
C ALA A 157 -0.28 11.00 -7.21
#